data_AF-A0AAU5PVK2-F1
#
_entry.id   AF-A0AAU5PVK2-F1
#
_cell.length_a   1.000
_cell.length_b   1.000
_cell.length_c   1.000
_cell.angle_alpha   90.00
_cell.angle_beta   90.00
_cell.angle_gamma   90.00
#
_symmetry.space_group_name_H-M   'P 1'
#
loop_
_entity.id
_entity.type
_entity.pdbx_description
1 polymer ?
#
loop_
_entity_poly.entity_id
_entity_poly.type
_entity_poly.pdbx_seq_one_letter_code
_entity_poly.pdbx_strand_id
1 'polypeptide(L)'
;MTVTRPARLTGAALCAVLALTTAVWILKDLAALGSPADLAWYWARDHDFLMRGRAVTSLIDPVLLVVSAAAAAAAIRSRHAASALAATGTVTLALRLPGLLEPGSGALATALAELALAAGLIVTAAAGRRPATASYEPLPTRPRRSPAVAAGVLLATGALAVALWELYWATELPLQLTVDRFTGGRSIMKAALAPPPGWLSLVLVALYATAAVSAFSRARHSRAFGLLAGVFLAAGGLADVARTIRYDLIGDFWDLPTTARLSILTPFFGLLAGIAVLVLLAGRGAPAGAPSPYPPAGMPPPAPPYPPPPGW
;
A
#
# COMPACT_ATOMS: atom_id res chain seq x y z
N MET A 1 10.22 14.34 -10.70
CA MET A 1 9.09 15.26 -10.49
C MET A 1 9.21 15.80 -9.09
N THR A 2 9.17 17.12 -8.97
CA THR A 2 9.21 17.83 -7.69
C THR A 2 7.83 18.40 -7.40
N VAL A 3 7.46 18.43 -6.12
CA VAL A 3 6.19 18.99 -5.66
C VAL A 3 6.46 20.36 -5.07
N THR A 4 5.63 21.35 -5.40
CA THR A 4 5.74 22.70 -4.83
C THR A 4 5.57 22.66 -3.30
N ARG A 5 6.23 23.57 -2.57
CA ARG A 5 6.12 23.66 -1.10
C ARG A 5 4.65 23.69 -0.60
N PRO A 6 3.72 24.47 -1.18
CA PRO A 6 2.32 24.45 -0.74
C PRO A 6 1.62 23.12 -1.02
N ALA A 7 1.88 22.48 -2.17
CA ALA A 7 1.31 21.17 -2.49
C ALA A 7 1.83 20.05 -1.57
N ARG A 8 3.07 20.18 -1.07
CA ARG A 8 3.63 19.24 -0.07
C ARG A 8 2.97 19.39 1.31
N LEU A 9 2.74 20.62 1.75
CA LEU A 9 2.09 20.89 3.04
C LEU A 9 0.63 20.46 3.03
N THR A 10 -0.10 20.75 1.95
CA THR A 10 -1.49 20.29 1.77
C THR A 10 -1.57 18.76 1.71
N GLY A 11 -0.71 18.11 0.92
CA GLY A 11 -0.62 16.65 0.90
C GLY A 11 -0.29 16.04 2.26
N ALA A 12 0.63 16.64 3.03
CA ALA A 12 0.94 16.20 4.38
C ALA A 12 -0.24 16.37 5.34
N ALA A 13 -0.96 17.49 5.25
CA ALA A 13 -2.16 17.74 6.06
C ALA A 13 -3.26 16.72 5.75
N LEU A 14 -3.53 16.44 4.47
CA LEU A 14 -4.51 15.42 4.06
C LEU A 14 -4.14 14.02 4.58
N CYS A 15 -2.87 13.63 4.47
CA CYS A 15 -2.39 12.37 5.06
C CYS A 15 -2.51 12.34 6.58
N ALA A 16 -2.25 13.46 7.26
CA ALA A 16 -2.40 13.56 8.71
C ALA A 16 -3.87 13.44 9.13
N VAL A 17 -4.80 14.06 8.41
CA VAL A 17 -6.24 13.92 8.66
C VAL A 17 -6.68 12.47 8.46
N LEU A 18 -6.27 11.81 7.37
CA LEU A 18 -6.55 10.37 7.17
C LEU A 18 -6.03 9.52 8.33
N ALA A 19 -4.78 9.74 8.75
CA ALA A 19 -4.19 9.01 9.87
C ALA A 19 -4.97 9.25 11.18
N LEU A 20 -5.37 10.49 11.47
CA LEU A 20 -6.16 10.83 12.65
C LEU A 20 -7.54 10.19 12.61
N THR A 21 -8.24 10.22 11.48
CA THR A 21 -9.54 9.57 11.33
C THR A 21 -9.42 8.07 11.60
N THR A 22 -8.42 7.40 11.03
CA THR A 22 -8.17 5.97 11.31
C THR A 22 -7.83 5.73 12.78
N ALA A 23 -7.04 6.60 13.40
CA ALA A 23 -6.65 6.49 14.80
C ALA A 23 -7.85 6.59 15.74
N VAL A 24 -8.79 7.50 15.49
CA VAL A 24 -10.01 7.67 16.31
C VAL A 24 -10.84 6.39 16.32
N TRP A 25 -11.01 5.73 15.16
CA TRP A 25 -11.74 4.46 15.09
C TRP A 25 -11.01 3.33 15.81
N ILE A 26 -9.68 3.25 15.68
CA ILE A 26 -8.87 2.27 16.41
C ILE A 26 -8.98 2.49 17.92
N LEU A 27 -8.91 3.74 18.39
CA LEU A 27 -9.07 4.07 19.81
C LEU A 27 -10.49 3.73 20.31
N LYS A 28 -11.51 3.95 19.49
CA LYS A 28 -12.89 3.58 19.83
C LYS A 28 -13.06 2.07 19.99
N ASP A 29 -12.50 1.28 19.08
CA ASP A 29 -12.52 -0.19 19.19
C ASP A 29 -11.69 -0.67 20.40
N LEU A 30 -10.54 -0.05 20.66
CA LEU A 30 -9.74 -0.35 21.84
C LEU A 30 -10.49 -0.05 23.14
N ALA A 31 -11.22 1.07 23.20
CA ALA A 31 -12.06 1.42 24.33
C ALA A 31 -13.25 0.45 24.51
N ALA A 32 -13.76 -0.11 23.42
CA ALA A 32 -14.86 -1.08 23.45
C ALA A 32 -14.41 -2.49 23.86
N LEU A 33 -13.24 -2.94 23.37
CA LEU A 33 -12.68 -4.26 23.68
C LEU A 33 -11.87 -4.29 24.99
N GLY A 34 -11.38 -3.14 25.47
CA GLY A 34 -10.66 -3.01 26.73
C GLY A 34 -9.22 -3.55 26.75
N SER A 35 -8.78 -4.25 25.71
CA SER A 35 -7.45 -4.87 25.61
C SER A 35 -6.83 -4.71 24.22
N PRO A 36 -5.57 -4.23 24.12
CA PRO A 36 -4.87 -4.13 22.84
C PRO A 36 -4.51 -5.51 22.26
N ALA A 37 -4.33 -6.52 23.11
CA ALA A 37 -4.08 -7.88 22.67
C ALA A 37 -5.33 -8.45 21.97
N ASP A 38 -6.51 -8.23 22.53
CA ASP A 38 -7.77 -8.71 21.95
C ASP A 38 -8.07 -8.03 20.61
N LEU A 39 -7.78 -6.73 20.50
CA LEU A 39 -7.87 -6.01 19.23
C LEU A 39 -6.86 -6.53 18.19
N ALA A 40 -5.63 -6.82 18.60
CA ALA A 40 -4.63 -7.41 17.71
C ALA A 40 -5.04 -8.80 17.20
N TRP A 41 -5.63 -9.63 18.07
CA TRP A 41 -6.16 -10.93 17.70
C TRP A 41 -7.41 -10.85 16.82
N TYR A 42 -8.28 -9.86 17.05
CA TYR A 42 -9.39 -9.55 16.15
C TYR A 42 -8.86 -9.19 14.75
N TRP A 43 -7.85 -8.32 14.65
CA TRP A 43 -7.21 -7.98 13.38
C TRP A 43 -6.50 -9.18 12.72
N ALA A 44 -6.01 -10.13 13.51
CA ALA A 44 -5.45 -11.39 13.02
C ALA A 44 -6.51 -12.38 12.47
N ARG A 45 -7.79 -11.98 12.41
CA ARG A 45 -8.93 -12.80 11.93
C ARG A 45 -9.14 -14.05 12.78
N ASP A 46 -9.00 -13.91 14.09
CA ASP A 46 -9.41 -14.94 15.04
C ASP A 46 -10.94 -15.05 15.07
N HIS A 47 -11.45 -16.27 14.83
CA HIS A 47 -12.88 -16.56 14.71
C HIS A 47 -13.63 -16.34 16.02
N ASP A 48 -12.97 -16.54 17.18
CA ASP A 48 -13.63 -16.40 18.48
C ASP A 48 -13.98 -14.93 18.76
N PHE A 49 -13.23 -14.00 18.19
CA PHE A 49 -13.45 -12.57 18.35
C PHE A 49 -14.39 -12.00 17.30
N LEU A 50 -14.41 -12.57 16.08
CA LEU A 50 -15.40 -12.22 15.06
C LEU A 50 -16.85 -12.50 15.53
N MET A 51 -17.03 -13.50 16.40
CA MET A 51 -18.33 -13.86 16.97
C MET A 51 -18.71 -13.05 18.22
N ARG A 52 -17.73 -12.46 18.94
CA ARG A 52 -17.94 -11.78 20.24
C ARG A 52 -18.27 -10.29 20.14
N GLY A 53 -17.99 -9.62 19.02
CA GLY A 53 -18.31 -8.20 18.89
C GLY A 53 -18.01 -7.59 17.53
N ARG A 54 -18.83 -6.61 17.14
CA ARG A 54 -18.63 -5.77 15.95
C ARG A 54 -17.56 -4.71 16.23
N ALA A 55 -16.28 -5.08 16.17
CA ALA A 55 -15.25 -4.06 15.99
C ALA A 55 -15.50 -3.37 14.63
N VAL A 56 -15.23 -2.07 14.58
CA VAL A 56 -15.46 -1.26 13.38
C VAL A 56 -14.26 -1.35 12.44
N THR A 57 -13.06 -1.54 13.00
CA THR A 57 -11.77 -1.60 12.31
C THR A 57 -11.33 -3.03 12.00
N SER A 58 -10.40 -3.13 11.07
CA SER A 58 -9.77 -4.33 10.55
C SER A 58 -8.26 -4.13 10.48
N LEU A 59 -7.50 -5.17 10.13
CA LEU A 59 -6.05 -5.10 9.90
C LEU A 59 -5.64 -4.01 8.89
N ILE A 60 -6.54 -3.64 7.99
CA ILE A 60 -6.28 -2.61 6.98
C ILE A 60 -6.14 -1.22 7.61
N ASP A 61 -6.87 -0.92 8.68
CA ASP A 61 -6.89 0.38 9.32
C ASP A 61 -5.54 0.76 9.98
N PRO A 62 -4.89 -0.08 10.81
CA PRO A 62 -3.55 0.23 11.32
C PRO A 62 -2.51 0.28 10.21
N VAL A 63 -2.65 -0.51 9.13
CA VAL A 63 -1.76 -0.42 7.97
C VAL A 63 -1.92 0.93 7.26
N LEU A 64 -3.16 1.37 6.99
CA LEU A 64 -3.44 2.67 6.39
C LEU A 64 -2.98 3.83 7.28
N LEU A 65 -3.09 3.71 8.61
CA LEU A 65 -2.55 4.67 9.56
C LEU A 65 -1.04 4.83 9.38
N VAL A 66 -0.30 3.72 9.37
CA VAL A 66 1.17 3.72 9.21
C VAL A 66 1.58 4.27 7.84
N VAL A 67 0.91 3.84 6.76
CA VAL A 67 1.20 4.32 5.40
C VAL A 67 0.91 5.81 5.27
N SER A 68 -0.21 6.30 5.83
CA SER A 68 -0.58 7.71 5.80
C SER A 68 0.40 8.57 6.61
N ALA A 69 0.81 8.13 7.80
CA ALA A 69 1.82 8.81 8.60
C ALA A 69 3.20 8.86 7.89
N ALA A 70 3.60 7.74 7.27
CA ALA A 70 4.84 7.69 6.49
C ALA A 70 4.79 8.59 5.25
N ALA A 71 3.64 8.66 4.56
CA ALA A 71 3.42 9.55 3.44
C ALA A 71 3.45 11.03 3.86
N ALA A 72 2.87 11.38 5.01
CA ALA A 72 2.95 12.72 5.58
C ALA A 72 4.40 13.11 5.91
N ALA A 73 5.15 12.21 6.58
CA ALA A 73 6.56 12.42 6.87
C ALA A 73 7.40 12.57 5.59
N ALA A 74 7.13 11.75 4.57
CA ALA A 74 7.78 11.85 3.26
C ALA A 74 7.45 13.18 2.56
N ALA A 75 6.20 13.65 2.64
CA ALA A 75 5.79 14.94 2.11
C ALA A 75 6.52 16.10 2.78
N ILE A 76 6.71 16.08 4.09
CA ILE A 76 7.45 17.11 4.85
C ILE A 76 8.95 17.07 4.57
N ARG A 77 9.55 15.87 4.45
CA ARG A 77 11.00 15.70 4.34
C ARG A 77 11.54 15.69 2.91
N SER A 78 10.75 15.30 1.92
CA SER A 78 11.22 15.07 0.55
C SER A 78 10.47 15.89 -0.50
N ARG A 79 11.22 16.42 -1.48
CA ARG A 79 10.67 17.10 -2.67
C ARG A 79 10.01 16.13 -3.67
N HIS A 80 10.22 14.82 -3.52
CA HIS A 80 9.73 13.77 -4.43
C HIS A 80 8.52 12.99 -3.90
N ALA A 81 7.80 13.55 -2.92
CA ALA A 81 6.70 12.88 -2.26
C ALA A 81 5.44 12.66 -3.12
N ALA A 82 5.33 13.26 -4.30
CA ALA A 82 4.16 13.14 -5.19
C ALA A 82 3.75 11.69 -5.42
N SER A 83 4.73 10.80 -5.64
CA SER A 83 4.47 9.39 -5.87
C SER A 83 3.95 8.64 -4.65
N ALA A 84 4.40 9.02 -3.44
CA ALA A 84 3.90 8.45 -2.20
C ALA A 84 2.49 8.93 -1.89
N LEU A 85 2.20 10.22 -2.10
CA LEU A 85 0.86 10.79 -1.95
C LEU A 85 -0.14 10.17 -2.93
N ALA A 86 0.24 10.04 -4.21
CA ALA A 86 -0.59 9.41 -5.22
C ALA A 86 -0.81 7.91 -4.94
N ALA A 87 0.23 7.16 -4.56
CA ALA A 87 0.09 5.74 -4.20
C ALA A 87 -0.80 5.55 -2.97
N THR A 88 -0.62 6.37 -1.94
CA THR A 88 -1.46 6.32 -0.73
C THR A 88 -2.91 6.65 -1.06
N GLY A 89 -3.16 7.76 -1.77
CA GLY A 89 -4.51 8.17 -2.16
C GLY A 89 -5.20 7.12 -3.05
N THR A 90 -4.51 6.56 -4.03
CA THR A 90 -5.09 5.53 -4.91
C THR A 90 -5.46 4.25 -4.16
N VAL A 91 -4.60 3.80 -3.24
CA VAL A 91 -4.89 2.59 -2.43
C VAL A 91 -6.00 2.85 -1.43
N THR A 92 -6.00 3.99 -0.73
CA THR A 92 -7.10 4.35 0.18
C THR A 92 -8.43 4.42 -0.59
N LEU A 93 -8.45 5.04 -1.77
CA LEU A 93 -9.65 5.13 -2.60
C LEU A 93 -10.13 3.73 -3.02
N ALA A 94 -9.24 2.88 -3.53
CA ALA A 94 -9.58 1.52 -3.95
C ALA A 94 -10.11 0.67 -2.79
N LEU A 95 -9.54 0.79 -1.59
CA LEU A 95 -9.95 0.02 -0.41
C LEU A 95 -11.28 0.50 0.18
N ARG A 96 -11.59 1.80 0.09
CA ARG A 96 -12.79 2.38 0.70
C ARG A 96 -13.98 2.50 -0.24
N LEU A 97 -13.79 2.28 -1.54
CA LEU A 97 -14.86 2.31 -2.56
C LEU A 97 -16.06 1.40 -2.20
N PRO A 98 -15.88 0.16 -1.70
CA PRO A 98 -17.02 -0.67 -1.30
C PRO A 98 -17.82 -0.10 -0.13
N GLY A 99 -17.25 0.80 0.68
CA GLY A 99 -17.94 1.47 1.77
C GLY A 99 -19.11 2.35 1.30
N LEU A 100 -19.18 2.70 0.00
CA LEU A 100 -20.32 3.37 -0.61
C LEU A 100 -21.57 2.49 -0.70
N LEU A 101 -21.38 1.17 -0.66
CA LEU A 101 -22.46 0.18 -0.75
C LEU A 101 -23.02 -0.17 0.64
N GLU A 102 -22.44 0.39 1.71
CA GLU A 102 -22.88 0.11 3.08
C GLU A 102 -24.15 0.89 3.44
N PRO A 103 -25.19 0.22 3.97
CA PRO A 103 -26.44 0.87 4.36
C PRO A 103 -26.34 1.74 5.64
N GLY A 104 -25.20 1.74 6.34
CA GLY A 104 -25.03 2.44 7.63
C GLY A 104 -24.55 3.89 7.49
N SER A 105 -25.31 4.87 7.98
CA SER A 105 -25.04 6.31 7.82
C SER A 105 -23.68 6.78 8.37
N GLY A 106 -23.23 6.25 9.51
CA GLY A 106 -21.95 6.64 10.12
C GLY A 106 -20.71 6.07 9.41
N ALA A 107 -20.79 4.81 8.97
CA ALA A 107 -19.73 4.17 8.18
C ALA A 107 -19.65 4.78 6.78
N LEU A 108 -20.80 5.04 6.16
CA LEU A 108 -20.91 5.71 4.86
C LEU A 108 -20.34 7.13 4.90
N ALA A 109 -20.66 7.93 5.93
CA ALA A 109 -20.09 9.28 6.07
C ALA A 109 -18.57 9.24 6.23
N THR A 110 -18.04 8.27 6.98
CA THR A 110 -16.59 8.07 7.13
C THR A 110 -15.96 7.66 5.81
N ALA A 111 -16.57 6.70 5.08
CA ALA A 111 -16.09 6.27 3.78
C ALA A 111 -16.08 7.41 2.77
N LEU A 112 -17.12 8.25 2.73
CA LEU A 112 -17.17 9.44 1.89
C LEU A 112 -16.08 10.45 2.25
N ALA A 113 -15.85 10.69 3.54
CA ALA A 113 -14.79 11.58 3.99
C ALA A 113 -13.40 11.06 3.59
N GLU A 114 -13.14 9.76 3.77
CA GLU A 114 -11.87 9.14 3.36
C GLU A 114 -11.70 9.15 1.84
N LEU A 115 -12.77 8.93 1.07
CA LEU A 115 -12.75 9.04 -0.39
C LEU A 115 -12.45 10.46 -0.86
N ALA A 116 -13.06 11.47 -0.23
CA ALA A 116 -12.79 12.89 -0.53
C ALA A 116 -11.33 13.26 -0.21
N LEU A 117 -10.81 12.81 0.93
CA LEU A 117 -9.40 13.01 1.31
C LEU A 117 -8.45 12.31 0.34
N ALA A 118 -8.75 11.07 -0.06
CA ALA A 118 -7.98 10.30 -1.02
C ALA A 118 -7.98 10.94 -2.42
N ALA A 119 -9.13 11.43 -2.89
CA ALA A 119 -9.23 12.20 -4.12
C ALA A 119 -8.42 13.50 -4.03
N GLY A 120 -8.51 14.21 -2.90
CA GLY A 120 -7.68 15.39 -2.62
C GLY A 120 -6.18 15.10 -2.67
N LEU A 121 -5.73 13.94 -2.18
CA LEU A 121 -4.33 13.50 -2.29
C LEU A 121 -3.89 13.29 -3.74
N ILE A 122 -4.74 12.67 -4.56
CA ILE A 122 -4.45 12.46 -5.98
C ILE A 122 -4.38 13.80 -6.71
N VAL A 123 -5.33 14.70 -6.45
CA VAL A 123 -5.38 16.04 -7.06
C VAL A 123 -4.18 16.88 -6.63
N THR A 124 -3.84 16.92 -5.34
CA THR A 124 -2.66 17.65 -4.84
C THR A 124 -1.36 17.08 -5.41
N ALA A 125 -1.25 15.76 -5.51
CA ALA A 125 -0.11 15.12 -6.17
C ALA A 125 -0.03 15.46 -7.65
N ALA A 126 -1.16 15.58 -8.35
CA ALA A 126 -1.24 15.86 -9.79
C ALA A 126 -1.03 17.35 -10.13
N ALA A 127 -1.69 18.26 -9.41
CA ALA A 127 -1.62 19.71 -9.57
C ALA A 127 -0.30 20.28 -9.03
N GLY A 128 0.27 19.64 -8.01
CA GLY A 128 1.57 20.02 -7.46
C GLY A 128 2.76 19.62 -8.33
N ARG A 129 2.56 18.89 -9.44
CA ARG A 129 3.63 18.43 -10.33
C ARG A 129 4.29 19.62 -11.02
N ARG A 130 5.56 19.87 -10.70
CA ARG A 130 6.42 20.71 -11.51
C ARG A 130 7.32 19.84 -12.39
N PRO A 131 7.44 20.11 -13.71
CA PRO A 131 8.48 19.54 -14.53
C PRO A 131 9.84 19.93 -13.92
N ALA A 132 10.80 19.00 -13.89
CA ALA A 132 12.18 19.38 -13.58
C ALA A 132 12.70 20.16 -14.79
N THR A 133 12.55 21.48 -14.76
CA THR A 133 12.87 22.38 -15.88
C THR A 133 14.38 22.66 -16.00
N ALA A 134 15.16 22.25 -15.00
CA ALA A 134 16.59 22.54 -14.93
C ALA A 134 17.41 21.24 -14.96
N SER A 135 18.40 21.18 -15.86
CA SER A 135 19.35 20.06 -16.00
C SER A 135 20.20 19.80 -14.75
N TYR A 136 20.26 20.77 -13.81
CA TYR A 136 20.97 20.68 -12.53
C TYR A 136 20.08 20.24 -11.36
N GLU A 137 18.76 20.08 -11.54
CA GLU A 137 17.88 19.67 -10.45
C GLU A 137 18.01 18.16 -10.22
N PRO A 138 18.37 17.68 -9.00
CA PRO A 138 18.55 16.26 -8.76
C PRO A 138 17.26 15.48 -9.02
N LEU A 139 17.31 14.54 -9.98
CA LEU A 139 16.18 13.65 -10.23
C LEU A 139 16.10 12.55 -9.15
N PRO A 140 14.89 12.03 -8.85
CA PRO A 140 14.75 10.90 -7.95
C PRO A 140 15.56 9.71 -8.48
N THR A 141 16.39 9.12 -7.60
CA THR A 141 17.23 7.98 -7.93
C THR A 141 16.38 6.76 -8.27
N ARG A 142 16.73 6.08 -9.38
CA ARG A 142 16.06 4.83 -9.77
C ARG A 142 16.57 3.68 -8.89
N PRO A 143 15.75 2.69 -8.55
CA PRO A 143 16.24 1.50 -7.85
C PRO A 143 17.29 0.78 -8.70
N ARG A 144 18.28 0.15 -8.04
CA ARG A 144 19.30 -0.66 -8.72
C ARG A 144 18.63 -1.86 -9.41
N ARG A 145 19.23 -2.36 -10.50
CA ARG A 145 18.63 -3.41 -11.34
C ARG A 145 18.34 -4.70 -10.55
N SER A 146 19.29 -5.18 -9.76
CA SER A 146 19.13 -6.42 -8.99
C SER A 146 18.02 -6.36 -7.93
N PRO A 147 17.96 -5.37 -7.01
CA PRO A 147 16.88 -5.32 -6.02
C PRO A 147 15.52 -5.04 -6.65
N ALA A 148 15.46 -4.28 -7.75
CA ALA A 148 14.19 -4.03 -8.45
C ALA A 148 13.61 -5.31 -9.06
N VAL A 149 14.44 -6.14 -9.71
CA VAL A 149 13.98 -7.40 -10.29
C VAL A 149 13.55 -8.38 -9.18
N ALA A 150 14.35 -8.53 -8.12
CA ALA A 150 14.01 -9.41 -7.00
C ALA A 150 12.68 -8.99 -6.32
N ALA A 151 12.52 -7.70 -6.03
CA ALA A 151 11.26 -7.18 -5.49
C ALA A 151 10.09 -7.39 -6.46
N GLY A 152 10.31 -7.19 -7.77
CA GLY A 152 9.30 -7.44 -8.80
C GLY A 152 8.85 -8.90 -8.84
N VAL A 153 9.78 -9.85 -8.76
CA VAL A 153 9.46 -11.30 -8.72
C VAL A 153 8.67 -11.63 -7.47
N LEU A 154 9.12 -11.20 -6.29
CA LEU A 154 8.41 -11.47 -5.02
C LEU A 154 6.97 -10.93 -5.03
N LEU A 155 6.78 -9.71 -5.54
CA LEU A 155 5.45 -9.10 -5.67
C LEU A 155 4.59 -9.80 -6.72
N ALA A 156 5.16 -10.21 -7.85
CA ALA A 156 4.44 -10.98 -8.87
C ALA A 156 3.99 -12.34 -8.33
N THR A 157 4.85 -13.04 -7.59
CA THR A 157 4.50 -14.29 -6.91
C THR A 157 3.42 -14.08 -5.85
N GLY A 158 3.50 -13.00 -5.07
CA GLY A 158 2.44 -12.61 -4.13
C GLY A 158 1.09 -12.34 -4.81
N ALA A 159 1.10 -11.63 -5.94
CA ALA A 159 -0.10 -11.39 -6.74
C ALA A 159 -0.71 -12.70 -7.25
N LEU A 160 0.13 -13.60 -7.78
CA LEU A 160 -0.30 -14.91 -8.26
C LEU A 160 -0.88 -15.76 -7.13
N ALA A 161 -0.23 -15.80 -5.96
CA ALA A 161 -0.72 -16.57 -4.82
C ALA A 161 -2.11 -16.11 -4.37
N VAL A 162 -2.33 -14.79 -4.25
CA VAL A 162 -3.66 -14.24 -3.89
C VAL A 162 -4.70 -14.57 -4.97
N ALA A 163 -4.34 -14.40 -6.25
CA ALA A 163 -5.26 -14.68 -7.36
C ALA A 163 -5.65 -16.17 -7.44
N LEU A 164 -4.69 -17.08 -7.22
CA LEU A 164 -4.94 -18.52 -7.21
C LEU A 164 -5.82 -18.94 -6.02
N TRP A 165 -5.61 -18.35 -4.85
CA TRP A 165 -6.50 -18.58 -3.71
C TRP A 165 -7.92 -18.08 -3.96
N GLU A 166 -8.09 -16.90 -4.57
CA GLU A 166 -9.44 -16.42 -4.95
C GLU A 166 -10.09 -17.33 -6.01
N LEU A 167 -9.32 -17.82 -6.98
CA LEU A 167 -9.84 -18.77 -7.97
C LEU A 167 -10.27 -20.09 -7.31
N TYR A 168 -9.47 -20.60 -6.37
CA TYR A 168 -9.81 -21.79 -5.58
C TYR A 168 -11.11 -21.58 -4.78
N TRP A 169 -11.25 -20.44 -4.10
CA TRP A 169 -12.47 -20.14 -3.34
C TRP A 169 -13.68 -19.95 -4.26
N ALA A 170 -13.50 -19.41 -5.45
CA ALA A 170 -14.58 -19.26 -6.43
C ALA A 170 -15.09 -20.62 -6.94
N THR A 171 -14.25 -21.66 -6.95
CA THR A 171 -14.67 -23.02 -7.31
C THR A 171 -15.30 -23.80 -6.16
N GLU A 172 -14.89 -23.51 -4.92
CA GLU A 172 -15.34 -24.25 -3.73
C GLU A 172 -16.62 -23.65 -3.12
N LEU A 173 -16.81 -22.34 -3.23
CA LEU A 173 -17.94 -21.65 -2.61
C LEU A 173 -19.16 -21.57 -3.56
N PRO A 174 -20.38 -21.67 -3.01
CA PRO A 174 -21.60 -21.33 -3.73
C PRO A 174 -21.53 -19.95 -4.38
N LEU A 175 -22.13 -19.81 -5.58
CA LEU A 175 -22.07 -18.59 -6.38
C LEU A 175 -22.50 -17.34 -5.59
N GLN A 176 -23.51 -17.46 -4.74
CA GLN A 176 -24.00 -16.37 -3.91
C GLN A 176 -22.94 -15.86 -2.92
N LEU A 177 -22.21 -16.79 -2.27
CA LEU A 177 -21.12 -16.45 -1.36
C LEU A 177 -19.94 -15.84 -2.11
N THR A 178 -19.64 -16.36 -3.31
CA THR A 178 -18.59 -15.80 -4.17
C THR A 178 -18.89 -14.37 -4.58
N VAL A 179 -20.12 -14.06 -5.01
CA VAL A 179 -20.53 -12.69 -5.36
C VAL A 179 -20.52 -11.78 -4.14
N ASP A 180 -21.08 -12.24 -3.02
CA ASP A 180 -21.14 -11.46 -1.78
C ASP A 180 -19.75 -11.09 -1.27
N ARG A 181 -18.71 -11.91 -1.54
CA ARG A 181 -17.31 -11.61 -1.18
C ARG A 181 -16.77 -10.37 -1.88
N PHE A 182 -17.30 -10.01 -3.06
CA PHE A 182 -16.89 -8.82 -3.79
C PHE A 182 -17.78 -7.62 -3.51
N THR A 183 -19.08 -7.85 -3.30
CA THR A 183 -20.07 -6.77 -3.13
C THR A 183 -20.31 -6.37 -1.67
N GLY A 184 -19.93 -7.23 -0.72
CA GLY A 184 -20.20 -7.02 0.71
C GLY A 184 -21.61 -7.42 1.13
N GLY A 185 -22.18 -8.46 0.50
CA GLY A 185 -23.53 -8.94 0.79
C GLY A 185 -23.71 -9.44 2.23
N ARG A 186 -24.98 -9.65 2.62
CA ARG A 186 -25.40 -9.96 4.00
C ARG A 186 -24.89 -11.30 4.55
N SER A 187 -24.37 -12.17 3.69
CA SER A 187 -23.87 -13.49 4.07
C SER A 187 -22.45 -13.47 4.67
N ILE A 188 -21.78 -12.32 4.69
CA ILE A 188 -20.40 -12.18 5.14
C ILE A 188 -20.30 -11.36 6.41
N MET A 189 -19.71 -11.95 7.45
CA MET A 189 -19.35 -11.21 8.65
C MET A 189 -18.08 -10.40 8.37
N LYS A 190 -18.19 -9.07 8.47
CA LYS A 190 -17.06 -8.14 8.32
C LYS A 190 -17.17 -6.99 9.30
N ALA A 191 -16.03 -6.38 9.63
CA ALA A 191 -16.01 -5.12 10.37
C ALA A 191 -16.65 -4.00 9.53
N ALA A 192 -17.25 -3.01 10.19
CA ALA A 192 -18.07 -2.01 9.49
C ALA A 192 -17.28 -1.12 8.50
N LEU A 193 -15.98 -0.90 8.72
CA LEU A 193 -15.10 -0.19 7.78
C LEU A 193 -14.25 -1.13 6.90
N ALA A 194 -14.36 -2.45 7.09
CA ALA A 194 -13.58 -3.40 6.32
C ALA A 194 -14.10 -3.54 4.88
N PRO A 195 -13.22 -3.52 3.87
CA PRO A 195 -13.61 -3.91 2.53
C PRO A 195 -14.08 -5.37 2.52
N PRO A 196 -15.03 -5.73 1.63
CA PRO A 196 -15.36 -7.12 1.36
C PRO A 196 -14.08 -7.93 1.04
N PRO A 197 -13.96 -9.17 1.51
CA PRO A 197 -12.71 -9.92 1.42
C PRO A 197 -12.25 -10.18 -0.02
N GLY A 198 -13.17 -10.50 -0.94
CA GLY A 198 -12.85 -10.67 -2.36
C GLY A 198 -12.43 -9.35 -3.01
N TRP A 199 -13.06 -8.23 -2.65
CA TRP A 199 -12.65 -6.91 -3.13
C TRP A 199 -11.25 -6.54 -2.64
N LEU A 200 -10.95 -6.80 -1.37
CA LEU A 200 -9.62 -6.60 -0.81
C LEU A 200 -8.58 -7.41 -1.60
N SER A 201 -8.85 -8.69 -1.87
CA SER A 201 -7.97 -9.54 -2.68
C SER A 201 -7.74 -8.97 -4.07
N LEU A 202 -8.78 -8.47 -4.76
CA LEU A 202 -8.61 -7.80 -6.07
C LEU A 202 -7.72 -6.57 -5.97
N VAL A 203 -7.91 -5.73 -4.96
CA VAL A 203 -7.09 -4.53 -4.75
C VAL A 203 -5.63 -4.91 -4.47
N LEU A 204 -5.40 -5.95 -3.66
CA LEU A 204 -4.05 -6.46 -3.38
C LEU A 204 -3.38 -7.04 -4.63
N VAL A 205 -4.10 -7.84 -5.44
CA VAL A 205 -3.59 -8.37 -6.72
C VAL A 205 -3.21 -7.21 -7.64
N ALA A 206 -4.09 -6.23 -7.81
CA ALA A 206 -3.83 -5.06 -8.64
C ALA A 206 -2.62 -4.26 -8.13
N LEU A 207 -2.52 -4.03 -6.82
CA LEU A 207 -1.40 -3.34 -6.19
C LEU A 207 -0.07 -4.09 -6.39
N TYR A 208 -0.05 -5.40 -6.13
CA TYR A 208 1.14 -6.23 -6.26
C TYR A 208 1.60 -6.35 -7.71
N ALA A 209 0.66 -6.56 -8.64
CA ALA A 209 0.95 -6.63 -10.07
C ALA A 209 1.47 -5.29 -10.61
N THR A 210 0.82 -4.18 -10.28
CA THR A 210 1.27 -2.84 -10.72
C THR A 210 2.63 -2.48 -10.13
N ALA A 211 2.88 -2.82 -8.86
CA ALA A 211 4.18 -2.64 -8.23
C ALA A 211 5.27 -3.53 -8.88
N ALA A 212 4.95 -4.79 -9.22
CA ALA A 212 5.86 -5.69 -9.92
C ALA A 212 6.23 -5.18 -11.32
N VAL A 213 5.23 -4.80 -12.13
CA VAL A 213 5.45 -4.20 -13.47
C VAL A 213 6.26 -2.91 -13.36
N SER A 214 5.98 -2.08 -12.35
CA SER A 214 6.74 -0.86 -12.09
C SER A 214 8.21 -1.15 -11.72
N ALA A 215 8.45 -2.23 -10.98
CA ALA A 215 9.79 -2.66 -10.60
C ALA A 215 10.58 -3.20 -11.81
N PHE A 216 9.96 -4.04 -12.65
CA PHE A 216 10.57 -4.54 -13.89
C PHE A 216 10.88 -3.43 -14.89
N SER A 217 9.97 -2.47 -15.04
CA SER A 217 10.18 -1.28 -15.89
C SER A 217 11.17 -0.27 -15.28
N ARG A 218 11.58 -0.45 -14.02
CA ARG A 218 12.41 0.50 -13.25
C ARG A 218 11.82 1.92 -13.25
N ALA A 219 10.49 2.01 -13.19
CA ALA A 219 9.77 3.27 -13.15
C ALA A 219 10.17 4.06 -11.89
N ARG A 220 10.17 5.39 -11.96
CA ARG A 220 10.51 6.25 -10.81
C ARG A 220 9.51 6.10 -9.64
N HIS A 221 8.31 5.63 -9.93
CA HIS A 221 7.24 5.40 -8.95
C HIS A 221 7.29 3.99 -8.33
N SER A 222 8.17 3.10 -8.82
CA SER A 222 8.30 1.72 -8.34
C SER A 222 8.57 1.61 -6.85
N ARG A 223 9.33 2.56 -6.29
CA ARG A 223 9.66 2.56 -4.85
C ARG A 223 8.44 2.84 -3.98
N ALA A 224 7.59 3.80 -4.35
CA ALA A 224 6.42 4.16 -3.55
C ALA A 224 5.38 3.02 -3.55
N PHE A 225 5.00 2.54 -4.75
CA PHE A 225 4.07 1.43 -4.89
C PHE A 225 4.63 0.12 -4.33
N GLY A 226 5.92 -0.17 -4.54
CA GLY A 226 6.56 -1.38 -4.04
C GLY A 226 6.71 -1.41 -2.52
N LEU A 227 7.03 -0.29 -1.87
CA LEU A 227 7.05 -0.21 -0.42
C LEU A 227 5.64 -0.38 0.16
N LEU A 228 4.65 0.30 -0.43
CA LEU A 228 3.26 0.16 -0.01
C LEU A 228 2.79 -1.30 -0.16
N ALA A 229 3.01 -1.91 -1.32
CA ALA A 229 2.74 -3.33 -1.56
C ALA A 229 3.44 -4.24 -0.54
N GLY A 230 4.73 -4.00 -0.25
CA GLY A 230 5.50 -4.74 0.73
C GLY A 230 4.92 -4.65 2.14
N VAL A 231 4.44 -3.48 2.56
CA VAL A 231 3.77 -3.31 3.87
C VAL A 231 2.51 -4.15 3.95
N PHE A 232 1.62 -4.08 2.94
CA PHE A 232 0.40 -4.88 2.95
C PHE A 232 0.68 -6.38 2.93
N LEU A 233 1.67 -6.80 2.12
CA LEU A 233 2.06 -8.21 2.03
C LEU A 233 2.63 -8.73 3.36
N ALA A 234 3.49 -7.94 4.01
CA ALA A 234 4.06 -8.28 5.31
C ALA A 234 3.00 -8.29 6.42
N ALA A 235 2.12 -7.29 6.46
CA ALA A 235 1.07 -7.19 7.48
C ALA A 235 0.05 -8.32 7.37
N GLY A 236 -0.39 -8.64 6.14
CA GLY A 236 -1.28 -9.79 5.89
C GLY A 236 -0.63 -11.11 6.29
N GLY A 237 0.62 -11.34 5.85
CA GLY A 237 1.39 -12.53 6.23
C GLY A 237 1.59 -12.64 7.74
N LEU A 238 1.91 -11.54 8.43
CA LEU A 238 2.09 -11.53 9.89
C LEU A 238 0.80 -11.93 10.62
N ALA A 239 -0.33 -11.34 10.24
CA ALA A 239 -1.63 -11.65 10.82
C ALA A 239 -1.99 -13.14 10.64
N ASP A 240 -1.82 -13.67 9.44
CA ASP A 240 -2.13 -15.08 9.15
C ASP A 240 -1.13 -16.06 9.79
N VAL A 241 0.16 -15.70 9.91
CA VAL A 241 1.15 -16.49 10.68
C VAL A 241 0.80 -16.50 12.16
N ALA A 242 0.48 -15.35 12.75
CA ALA A 242 0.07 -15.26 14.16
C ALA A 242 -1.16 -16.14 14.43
N ARG A 243 -2.15 -16.11 13.51
CA ARG A 243 -3.32 -16.98 13.56
C ARG A 243 -2.95 -18.46 13.47
N THR A 244 -2.04 -18.82 12.57
CA THR A 244 -1.58 -20.21 12.37
C THR A 244 -0.90 -20.76 13.63
N ILE A 245 -0.05 -19.95 14.27
CA ILE A 245 0.61 -20.29 15.53
C ILE A 245 -0.42 -20.43 16.67
N ARG A 246 -1.39 -19.50 16.75
CA ARG A 246 -2.39 -19.49 17.81
C ARG A 246 -3.27 -20.75 17.82
N TYR A 247 -3.62 -21.27 16.66
CA TYR A 247 -4.43 -22.49 16.54
C TYR A 247 -3.60 -23.77 16.43
N ASP A 248 -2.31 -23.71 16.70
CA ASP A 248 -1.38 -24.84 16.67
C ASP A 248 -1.44 -25.70 15.38
N LEU A 249 -1.63 -25.03 14.24
CA LEU A 249 -1.79 -25.71 12.95
C LEU A 249 -0.48 -26.31 12.38
N ILE A 250 0.62 -26.21 13.13
CA ILE A 250 1.97 -26.58 12.67
C ILE A 250 2.33 -28.01 13.09
N GLY A 251 1.76 -28.53 14.18
CA GLY A 251 2.13 -29.83 14.75
C GLY A 251 2.08 -30.99 13.74
N ASP A 252 1.00 -31.06 12.96
CA ASP A 252 0.75 -32.16 12.02
C ASP A 252 1.00 -31.77 10.56
N PHE A 253 1.87 -30.78 10.31
CA PHE A 253 2.05 -30.18 8.98
C PHE A 253 2.27 -31.20 7.85
N TRP A 254 3.02 -32.27 8.12
CA TRP A 254 3.33 -33.30 7.12
C TRP A 254 2.17 -34.23 6.80
N ASP A 255 1.22 -34.39 7.72
CA ASP A 255 0.05 -35.26 7.57
C ASP A 255 -1.15 -34.53 6.96
N LEU A 256 -1.06 -33.21 6.79
CA LEU A 256 -2.11 -32.39 6.21
C LEU A 256 -2.25 -32.56 4.69
N PRO A 257 -3.49 -32.46 4.14
CA PRO A 257 -3.71 -32.44 2.71
C PRO A 257 -2.95 -31.27 2.05
N THR A 258 -2.59 -31.41 0.78
CA THR A 258 -1.76 -30.43 0.05
C THR A 258 -2.30 -29.01 0.14
N THR A 259 -3.63 -28.83 0.05
CA THR A 259 -4.29 -27.52 0.19
C THR A 259 -4.05 -26.90 1.57
N ALA A 260 -4.10 -27.69 2.64
CA ALA A 260 -3.83 -27.21 4.00
C ALA A 260 -2.35 -26.89 4.21
N ARG A 261 -1.44 -27.67 3.62
CA ARG A 261 -0.01 -27.33 3.61
C ARG A 261 0.26 -26.00 2.90
N LEU A 262 -0.36 -25.78 1.74
CA LEU A 262 -0.25 -24.52 1.00
C LEU A 262 -0.86 -23.34 1.77
N SER A 263 -1.99 -23.55 2.47
CA SER A 263 -2.62 -22.49 3.25
C SER A 263 -1.79 -22.07 4.47
N ILE A 264 -0.97 -22.98 5.01
CA ILE A 264 0.02 -22.69 6.06
C ILE A 264 1.25 -22.00 5.48
N LEU A 265 1.80 -22.47 4.36
CA LEU A 265 3.03 -21.92 3.76
C LEU A 265 2.85 -20.52 3.15
N THR A 266 1.66 -20.24 2.58
CA THR A 266 1.40 -18.96 1.90
C THR A 266 1.58 -17.74 2.83
N PRO A 267 1.05 -17.73 4.07
CA PRO A 267 1.33 -16.67 5.05
C PRO A 267 2.80 -16.43 5.35
N PHE A 268 3.60 -17.49 5.54
CA PHE A 268 5.04 -17.36 5.79
C PHE A 268 5.75 -16.76 4.58
N PHE A 269 5.40 -17.21 3.37
CA PHE A 269 5.89 -16.61 2.14
C PHE A 269 5.52 -15.12 2.09
N GLY A 270 4.27 -14.76 2.34
CA GLY A 270 3.81 -13.36 2.33
C GLY A 270 4.59 -12.49 3.33
N LEU A 271 4.78 -12.97 4.56
CA LEU A 271 5.54 -12.25 5.58
C LEU A 271 6.99 -12.01 5.14
N LEU A 272 7.69 -13.08 4.76
CA LEU A 272 9.11 -13.01 4.38
C LEU A 272 9.32 -12.22 3.09
N ALA A 273 8.47 -12.42 2.09
CA ALA A 273 8.50 -11.69 0.83
C ALA A 273 8.21 -10.20 1.04
N GLY A 274 7.23 -9.86 1.88
CA GLY A 274 6.92 -8.48 2.24
C GLY A 274 8.10 -7.78 2.90
N ILE A 275 8.72 -8.41 3.91
CA ILE A 275 9.93 -7.90 4.58
C ILE A 275 11.07 -7.74 3.57
N ALA A 276 11.33 -8.74 2.74
CA ALA A 276 12.38 -8.68 1.72
C ALA A 276 12.16 -7.54 0.73
N VAL A 277 10.93 -7.33 0.24
CA VAL A 277 10.57 -6.20 -0.64
C VAL A 277 10.84 -4.87 0.06
N LEU A 278 10.45 -4.73 1.32
CA LEU A 278 10.72 -3.52 2.11
C LEU A 278 12.22 -3.24 2.21
N VAL A 279 13.03 -4.25 2.53
CA VAL A 279 14.50 -4.12 2.62
C VAL A 279 15.13 -3.76 1.27
N LEU A 280 14.75 -4.47 0.20
CA LEU A 280 15.28 -4.26 -1.15
C LEU A 280 14.97 -2.87 -1.69
N LEU A 281 13.80 -2.31 -1.36
CA LEU A 281 13.35 -0.99 -1.83
C LEU A 281 13.62 0.15 -0.85
N ALA A 282 13.96 -0.15 0.41
CA ALA A 282 14.37 0.85 1.40
C ALA A 282 15.74 1.47 1.10
N GLY A 283 16.63 0.75 0.39
CA GLY A 283 17.98 1.20 0.06
C GLY A 283 18.06 2.49 -0.77
N ARG A 284 19.21 3.19 -0.68
CA ARG A 284 19.52 4.33 -1.57
C ARG A 284 19.57 3.82 -3.02
N GLY A 285 18.84 4.50 -3.91
CA GLY A 285 18.79 4.17 -5.34
C GLY A 285 20.17 4.23 -6.01
N ALA A 286 20.24 3.80 -7.27
CA ALA A 286 21.46 3.89 -8.07
C ALA A 286 21.98 5.34 -8.06
N PRO A 287 23.32 5.53 -7.98
CA PRO A 287 23.91 6.86 -8.08
C PRO A 287 23.40 7.52 -9.36
N ALA A 288 23.01 8.80 -9.25
CA ALA A 288 22.63 9.56 -10.43
C ALA A 288 23.79 9.50 -11.42
N GLY A 289 23.53 9.07 -12.66
CA GLY A 289 24.54 9.19 -13.71
C GLY A 289 25.00 10.64 -13.77
N ALA A 290 26.31 10.85 -13.92
CA ALA A 290 26.87 12.19 -14.02
C ALA A 290 26.05 13.01 -15.04
N PRO A 291 25.77 14.29 -14.77
CA PRO A 291 25.08 15.14 -15.74
C PRO A 291 25.84 15.06 -17.07
N SER A 292 25.11 14.81 -18.16
CA SER A 292 25.69 14.82 -19.51
C SER A 292 26.45 16.14 -19.69
N PRO A 293 27.73 16.12 -20.10
CA PRO A 293 28.48 17.35 -20.38
C PRO A 293 27.82 18.22 -21.45
N TYR A 294 27.00 17.59 -22.30
CA TYR A 294 26.32 18.23 -23.40
C TYR A 294 24.86 18.52 -23.05
N PRO A 295 24.39 19.76 -23.33
CA PRO A 295 22.97 20.06 -23.27
C PRO A 295 22.19 19.15 -24.24
N PRO A 296 20.91 18.88 -23.97
CA PRO A 296 20.04 18.14 -24.89
C PRO A 296 20.06 18.77 -26.29
N ALA A 297 20.04 17.94 -27.33
CA ALA A 297 19.97 18.41 -28.72
C ALA A 297 18.82 19.41 -28.89
N GLY A 298 19.13 20.63 -29.37
CA GLY A 298 18.17 21.71 -29.58
C GLY A 298 18.10 22.76 -28.45
N MET A 299 18.86 22.63 -27.36
CA MET A 299 19.02 23.75 -26.41
C MET A 299 20.15 24.69 -26.86
N PRO A 300 19.93 26.02 -26.81
CA PRO A 300 20.99 26.98 -27.08
C PRO A 300 22.15 26.78 -26.07
N PRO A 301 23.41 26.92 -26.51
CA PRO A 301 24.55 26.81 -25.62
C PRO A 301 24.42 27.84 -24.48
N PRO A 302 24.89 27.52 -23.27
CA PRO A 302 24.91 28.48 -22.18
C PRO A 302 25.65 29.74 -22.61
N ALA A 303 25.13 30.90 -22.23
CA ALA A 303 25.77 32.18 -22.52
C ALA A 303 27.22 32.16 -21.99
N PRO A 304 28.20 32.66 -22.77
CA PRO A 304 29.58 32.69 -22.33
C PRO A 304 29.71 33.49 -21.02
N PRO A 305 30.66 33.11 -20.14
CA PRO A 305 30.91 33.85 -18.91
C PRO A 305 31.27 35.30 -19.22
N TYR A 306 30.69 36.24 -18.46
CA TYR A 306 31.01 37.66 -18.53
C TYR A 306 31.63 38.12 -17.20
N PRO A 307 32.82 38.77 -17.21
CA PRO A 307 33.63 39.11 -18.38
C PRO A 307 34.30 37.87 -19.02
N PRO A 308 34.64 37.92 -20.32
CA PRO A 308 35.33 36.83 -20.98
C PRO A 308 36.72 36.60 -20.35
N PRO A 309 37.16 35.34 -20.22
CA PRO A 309 38.50 35.04 -19.75
C PRO A 309 39.56 35.57 -20.75
N PRO A 310 40.76 35.96 -20.28
CA PRO A 310 41.81 36.45 -21.16
C PRO A 310 42.20 35.39 -22.20
N GLY A 311 42.10 35.72 -23.50
CA GLY A 311 42.51 34.86 -24.61
C GLY A 311 41.39 34.07 -25.31
N TRP A 312 40.12 34.41 -25.07
CA TRP A 312 38.99 34.05 -25.93
C TRP A 312 38.84 35.01 -27.12
#